data_AF-A0A7S2U681-F1
#
_entry.id   AF-A0A7S2U681-F1
#
_cell.length_a   1.000
_cell.length_b   1.000
_cell.length_c   1.000
_cell.angle_alpha   90.00
_cell.angle_beta   90.00
_cell.angle_gamma   90.00
#
_symmetry.space_group_name_H-M   'P 1'
#
loop_
_entity.id
_entity.type
_entity.pdbx_description
1 polymer ?
#
loop_
_entity_poly.entity_id
_entity_poly.type
_entity_poly.pdbx_seq_one_letter_code
_entity_poly.pdbx_strand_id
1 'polypeptide(L)'
;SSEWFLYRSKDKVWNKTRLVYSHTKGRKFNTMLPIHPSATGVALHSSFFGEGAERLVREFREIGPDGMFVGPKLVAKESRFQIDLLNTDQSQIEKFHRTFCETQNRAQGLADVFNIRLEHLPCYNPQTMPKISFFSCSV
;
A
#
# COMPACT_ATOMS: atom_id res chain seq x y z
N SER A 1 19.40 0.34 -20.25
CA SER A 1 18.73 -0.66 -19.42
C SER A 1 17.41 -0.06 -18.94
N SER A 2 16.29 -0.79 -18.99
CA SER A 2 15.01 -0.21 -18.53
C SER A 2 15.02 -0.08 -17.01
N GLU A 3 14.89 1.15 -16.50
CA GLU A 3 14.91 1.48 -15.06
C GLU A 3 13.76 0.86 -14.25
N TRP A 4 12.82 0.17 -14.91
CA TRP A 4 11.58 -0.34 -14.32
C TRP A 4 11.39 -1.83 -14.61
N PHE A 5 11.03 -2.60 -13.58
CA PHE A 5 10.47 -3.94 -13.71
C PHE A 5 8.97 -3.83 -14.01
N LEU A 6 8.50 -4.49 -15.06
CA LEU A 6 7.11 -4.42 -15.51
C LEU A 6 6.40 -5.75 -15.27
N TYR A 7 5.22 -5.68 -14.67
CA TYR A 7 4.39 -6.84 -14.37
C TYR A 7 3.00 -6.62 -14.99
N ARG A 8 2.65 -7.36 -16.05
CA ARG A 8 1.39 -7.19 -16.78
C ARG A 8 0.57 -8.46 -16.80
N SER A 9 -0.72 -8.33 -17.15
CA SER A 9 -1.66 -9.45 -17.21
C SER A 9 -1.21 -10.62 -18.09
N LYS A 10 -0.41 -10.35 -19.13
CA LYS A 10 0.14 -11.38 -20.03
C LYS A 10 1.28 -12.20 -19.41
N ASP A 11 1.94 -11.67 -18.39
CA ASP A 11 3.18 -12.24 -17.85
C ASP A 11 2.92 -13.28 -16.74
N LYS A 12 1.66 -13.60 -16.42
CA LYS A 12 1.21 -14.43 -15.26
C LYS A 12 1.64 -13.93 -13.87
N VAL A 13 2.53 -12.94 -13.78
CA VAL A 13 3.03 -12.38 -12.51
C VAL A 13 2.13 -11.30 -11.93
N TRP A 14 1.23 -10.71 -12.74
CA TRP A 14 0.33 -9.64 -12.27
C TRP A 14 -0.97 -10.19 -11.69
N ASN A 15 -1.22 -9.93 -10.40
CA ASN A 15 -2.54 -10.07 -9.80
C ASN A 15 -3.28 -8.72 -9.88
N LYS A 16 -4.37 -8.67 -10.67
CA LYS A 16 -5.24 -7.47 -10.77
C LYS A 16 -5.93 -7.13 -9.45
N THR A 17 -5.90 -8.04 -8.50
CA THR A 17 -6.51 -7.84 -7.20
C THR A 17 -5.47 -7.60 -6.13
N ARG A 18 -5.79 -6.66 -5.26
CA ARG A 18 -5.01 -6.28 -4.08
C ARG A 18 -5.77 -6.65 -2.83
N LEU A 19 -5.07 -6.87 -1.73
CA LEU A 19 -5.69 -7.18 -0.45
C LEU A 19 -5.62 -5.96 0.46
N VAL A 20 -6.79 -5.41 0.78
CA VAL A 20 -6.95 -4.27 1.70
C VAL A 20 -7.61 -4.75 2.98
N TYR A 21 -6.96 -4.47 4.11
CA TYR A 21 -7.52 -4.82 5.40
C TYR A 21 -8.65 -3.85 5.78
N SER A 22 -9.83 -4.38 6.09
CA SER A 22 -10.96 -3.57 6.56
C SER A 22 -11.36 -3.97 7.96
N HIS A 23 -11.51 -2.98 8.84
CA HIS A 23 -12.09 -3.19 10.17
C HIS A 23 -13.61 -3.28 10.13
N THR A 24 -14.27 -2.69 9.13
CA THR A 24 -15.72 -2.52 9.10
C THR A 24 -16.48 -3.78 8.68
N LYS A 25 -15.83 -4.74 8.01
CA LYS A 25 -16.44 -6.01 7.54
C LYS A 25 -15.91 -7.24 8.29
N GLY A 26 -15.65 -7.08 9.58
CA GLY A 26 -14.91 -8.05 10.39
C GLY A 26 -13.41 -7.99 10.04
N ARG A 27 -12.55 -8.43 10.96
CA ARG A 27 -11.08 -8.39 10.82
C ARG A 27 -10.60 -9.30 9.67
N LYS A 28 -10.79 -8.85 8.42
CA LYS A 28 -10.55 -9.62 7.20
C LYS A 28 -9.98 -8.71 6.12
N PHE A 29 -9.22 -9.33 5.22
CA PHE A 29 -8.78 -8.69 3.99
C PHE A 29 -9.88 -8.80 2.92
N ASN A 30 -10.08 -7.71 2.21
CA ASN A 30 -10.96 -7.65 1.06
C ASN A 30 -10.13 -7.47 -0.21
N THR A 31 -10.56 -8.17 -1.23
CA THR A 31 -10.03 -8.07 -2.59
C THR A 31 -10.49 -6.75 -3.23
N MET A 32 -9.55 -5.97 -3.74
CA MET A 32 -9.79 -4.67 -4.39
C MET A 32 -9.11 -4.61 -5.76
N LEU A 33 -9.69 -3.84 -6.68
CA LEU A 33 -9.12 -3.59 -7.99
C LEU A 33 -7.94 -2.60 -7.92
N PRO A 34 -7.20 -2.41 -9.04
CA PRO A 34 -6.23 -1.34 -9.18
C PRO A 34 -6.86 0.04 -8.93
N ILE A 35 -6.07 1.05 -8.56
CA ILE A 35 -6.57 2.38 -8.24
C ILE A 35 -7.11 3.04 -9.51
N HIS A 36 -6.36 2.97 -10.60
CA HIS A 36 -6.79 3.48 -11.88
C HIS A 36 -7.60 2.42 -12.65
N PRO A 37 -8.82 2.73 -13.14
CA PRO A 37 -9.69 1.77 -13.83
C PRO A 37 -9.06 1.12 -15.07
N SER A 38 -8.20 1.85 -15.77
CA SER A 38 -7.52 1.38 -16.99
C SER A 38 -6.24 0.58 -16.71
N ALA A 39 -5.86 0.35 -15.45
CA ALA A 39 -4.62 -0.35 -15.14
C ALA A 39 -4.68 -1.83 -15.57
N THR A 40 -3.66 -2.26 -16.31
CA THR A 40 -3.50 -3.64 -16.79
C THR A 40 -2.22 -4.31 -16.29
N GLY A 41 -1.41 -3.56 -15.54
CA GLY A 41 -0.20 -4.01 -14.89
C GLY A 41 0.36 -2.95 -13.96
N VAL A 42 1.56 -3.21 -13.46
CA VAL A 42 2.32 -2.30 -12.60
C VAL A 42 3.78 -2.22 -13.03
N ALA A 43 4.43 -1.12 -12.66
CA ALA A 43 5.84 -0.87 -12.87
C ALA A 43 6.50 -0.57 -11.52
N LEU A 44 7.58 -1.29 -11.22
CA LEU A 44 8.37 -1.15 -10.01
C LEU A 44 9.76 -0.63 -10.37
N HIS A 45 10.19 0.45 -9.74
CA HIS A 45 11.51 1.02 -10.05
C HIS A 45 12.64 0.07 -9.61
N SER A 46 13.69 0.00 -10.42
CA SER A 46 14.82 -0.93 -10.23
C SER A 46 15.76 -0.54 -9.09
N SER A 47 15.76 0.72 -8.66
CA SER A 47 16.49 1.18 -7.48
C SER A 47 15.57 1.50 -6.29
N PHE A 48 16.17 1.43 -5.10
CA PHE A 48 15.59 1.96 -3.88
C PHE A 48 15.84 3.46 -3.80
N PHE A 49 14.85 4.23 -3.35
CA PHE A 49 15.01 5.66 -3.07
C PHE A 49 14.89 5.99 -1.58
N GLY A 50 14.49 5.03 -0.76
CA GLY A 50 14.38 5.19 0.68
C GLY A 50 14.54 3.87 1.41
N GLU A 51 14.97 3.95 2.66
CA GLU A 51 15.13 2.81 3.55
C GLU A 51 14.65 3.15 4.97
N GLY A 52 14.13 2.14 5.65
CA GLY A 52 13.93 2.15 7.09
C GLY A 52 14.57 0.93 7.73
N ALA A 53 14.34 0.75 9.03
CA ALA A 53 14.90 -0.38 9.78
C ALA A 53 14.52 -1.74 9.18
N GLU A 54 13.26 -1.93 8.81
CA GLU A 54 12.75 -3.23 8.35
C GLU A 54 12.42 -3.30 6.85
N ARG A 55 12.33 -2.15 6.17
CA ARG A 55 11.79 -2.09 4.79
C ARG A 55 12.57 -1.16 3.89
N LEU A 56 12.68 -1.57 2.63
CA LEU A 56 13.22 -0.79 1.54
C LEU A 56 12.09 -0.24 0.68
N VAL A 57 12.30 0.92 0.08
CA VAL A 57 11.26 1.73 -0.57
C VAL A 57 11.61 1.99 -2.02
N ARG A 58 10.70 1.66 -2.93
CA ARG A 58 10.82 1.86 -4.38
C ARG A 58 9.67 2.69 -4.92
N GLU A 59 9.91 3.42 -5.99
CA GLU A 59 8.82 4.04 -6.73
C GLU A 59 7.97 2.96 -7.41
N PHE A 60 6.67 3.19 -7.42
CA PHE A 60 5.68 2.25 -7.95
C PHE A 60 4.64 2.99 -8.78
N ARG A 61 4.27 2.43 -9.94
CA ARG A 61 3.28 3.01 -10.85
C ARG A 61 2.34 1.93 -11.37
N GLU A 62 1.11 2.30 -11.66
CA GLU A 62 0.23 1.47 -12.50
C GLU A 62 0.49 1.76 -13.97
N ILE A 63 0.26 0.79 -14.84
CA ILE A 63 0.42 0.94 -16.29
C ILE A 63 -0.83 0.50 -17.05
N GLY A 64 -1.15 1.25 -18.12
CA GLY A 64 -2.24 0.99 -19.05
C GLY A 64 -1.89 -0.11 -20.07
N PRO A 65 -2.83 -0.44 -20.98
CA PRO A 65 -2.62 -1.46 -22.01
C PRO A 65 -1.44 -1.17 -22.95
N ASP A 66 -1.20 0.11 -23.22
CA ASP A 66 -0.08 0.64 -23.99
C ASP A 66 1.26 0.59 -23.24
N GLY A 67 1.24 0.27 -21.94
CA GLY A 67 2.41 0.28 -21.06
C GLY A 67 2.77 1.64 -20.50
N MET A 68 1.96 2.67 -20.76
CA MET A 68 2.15 4.02 -20.22
C MET A 68 1.67 4.08 -18.77
N PHE A 69 2.30 4.93 -17.96
CA PHE A 69 1.88 5.11 -16.58
C PHE A 69 0.48 5.71 -16.50
N VAL A 70 -0.36 5.14 -15.64
CA VAL A 70 -1.70 5.62 -15.34
C VAL A 70 -1.86 5.83 -13.84
N GLY A 71 -2.79 6.69 -13.45
CA GLY A 71 -3.07 6.97 -12.05
C GLY A 71 -1.93 7.68 -11.30
N PRO A 72 -2.03 7.70 -9.95
CA PRO A 72 -1.09 8.44 -9.11
C PRO A 72 0.30 7.78 -9.05
N LYS A 73 1.30 8.55 -8.60
CA LYS A 73 2.57 7.98 -8.15
C LYS A 73 2.35 7.24 -6.83
N LEU A 74 2.87 6.03 -6.72
CA LEU A 74 2.72 5.17 -5.57
C LEU A 74 4.10 4.73 -5.06
N VAL A 75 4.09 4.03 -3.94
CA VAL A 75 5.30 3.55 -3.28
C VAL A 75 5.15 2.07 -2.99
N ALA A 76 6.13 1.28 -3.41
CA ALA A 76 6.26 -0.12 -3.02
C ALA A 76 7.26 -0.23 -1.86
N LYS A 77 6.95 -1.11 -0.90
CA LYS A 77 7.82 -1.38 0.24
C LYS A 77 8.05 -2.88 0.34
N GLU A 78 9.31 -3.29 0.32
CA GLU A 78 9.71 -4.68 0.49
C GLU A 78 10.53 -4.87 1.76
N SER A 79 10.59 -6.10 2.28
CA SER A 79 11.42 -6.41 3.45
C SER A 79 12.90 -6.17 3.13
N ARG A 80 13.63 -5.58 4.08
CA ARG A 80 15.09 -5.43 4.00
C ARG A 80 15.80 -6.78 4.11
N PHE A 81 15.19 -7.75 4.79
CA PHE A 81 15.75 -9.09 5.07
C PHE A 81 15.45 -10.08 3.94
N GLN A 82 15.46 -9.59 2.70
CA GLN A 82 15.04 -10.36 1.53
C GLN A 82 15.82 -11.67 1.39
N ILE A 83 17.11 -11.68 1.77
CA ILE A 83 17.99 -12.86 1.77
C ILE A 83 17.54 -13.94 2.78
N ASP A 84 17.07 -13.54 3.97
CA ASP A 84 16.51 -14.48 4.95
C ASP A 84 15.17 -15.05 4.46
N LEU A 85 14.46 -14.27 3.63
CA LEU A 85 13.17 -14.63 3.05
C LEU A 85 13.26 -15.48 1.78
N LEU A 86 14.39 -15.48 1.05
CA LEU A 86 14.60 -16.32 -0.14
C LEU A 86 14.57 -17.82 0.18
N ASN A 87 14.90 -18.20 1.43
CA ASN A 87 14.78 -19.56 1.95
C ASN A 87 13.49 -19.79 2.75
N THR A 88 12.60 -18.80 2.79
CA THR A 88 11.38 -18.83 3.60
C THR A 88 10.16 -19.06 2.70
N ASP A 89 9.15 -19.77 3.22
CA ASP A 89 7.86 -19.94 2.58
C ASP A 89 7.20 -18.59 2.24
N GLN A 90 6.67 -18.46 1.02
CA GLN A 90 5.93 -17.30 0.52
C GLN A 90 4.83 -16.87 1.50
N SER A 91 4.21 -17.81 2.23
CA SER A 91 3.18 -17.52 3.22
C SER A 91 3.68 -16.61 4.36
N GLN A 92 4.96 -16.69 4.74
CA GLN A 92 5.54 -15.87 5.81
C GLN A 92 5.85 -14.46 5.32
N ILE A 93 6.33 -14.32 4.08
CA ILE A 93 6.51 -13.02 3.42
C ILE A 93 5.15 -12.29 3.36
N GLU A 94 4.11 -13.02 2.96
CA GLU A 94 2.75 -12.47 2.90
C GLU A 94 2.25 -12.04 4.29
N LYS A 95 2.43 -12.88 5.33
CA LYS A 95 2.07 -12.52 6.71
C LYS A 95 2.81 -11.27 7.20
N PHE A 96 4.11 -11.15 6.92
CA PHE A 96 4.91 -9.98 7.26
C PHE A 96 4.27 -8.71 6.69
N HIS A 97 3.99 -8.68 5.38
CA HIS A 97 3.38 -7.52 4.73
C HIS A 97 1.95 -7.25 5.22
N ARG A 98 1.17 -8.30 5.51
CA ARG A 98 -0.19 -8.18 6.06
C ARG A 98 -0.19 -7.47 7.40
N THR A 99 0.72 -7.79 8.32
CA THR A 99 0.80 -7.14 9.65
C THR A 99 0.97 -5.63 9.55
N PHE A 100 1.81 -5.14 8.62
CA PHE A 100 1.95 -3.69 8.40
C PHE A 100 0.66 -3.05 7.87
N CYS A 101 0.01 -3.69 6.89
CA CYS A 101 -1.24 -3.17 6.33
C CYS A 101 -2.39 -3.18 7.36
N GLU A 102 -2.47 -4.21 8.20
CA GLU A 102 -3.44 -4.28 9.30
C GLU A 102 -3.23 -3.16 10.32
N THR A 103 -1.98 -2.95 10.71
CA THR A 103 -1.59 -1.92 11.68
C THR A 103 -1.93 -0.51 11.16
N GLN A 104 -1.58 -0.21 9.91
CA GLN A 104 -1.85 1.10 9.30
C GLN A 104 -3.36 1.36 9.13
N ASN A 105 -4.12 0.35 8.67
CA ASN A 105 -5.58 0.48 8.58
C ASN A 105 -6.25 0.61 9.95
N ARG A 106 -5.68 0.00 11.01
CA ARG A 106 -6.13 0.22 12.39
C ARG A 106 -5.85 1.64 12.85
N ALA A 107 -4.66 2.17 12.53
CA ALA A 107 -4.33 3.55 12.83
C ALA A 107 -5.29 4.53 12.14
N GLN A 108 -5.69 4.27 10.89
CA GLN A 108 -6.74 5.06 10.21
C GLN A 108 -8.07 5.02 10.97
N GLY A 109 -8.55 3.85 11.38
CA GLY A 109 -9.80 3.77 12.16
C GLY A 109 -9.73 4.52 13.49
N LEU A 110 -8.56 4.52 14.15
CA LEU A 110 -8.33 5.32 15.36
C LEU A 110 -8.28 6.82 15.06
N ALA A 111 -7.67 7.22 13.94
CA ALA A 111 -7.67 8.59 13.47
C ALA A 111 -9.09 9.10 13.19
N ASP A 112 -9.96 8.28 12.61
CA ASP A 112 -11.35 8.65 12.35
C ASP A 112 -12.10 8.94 13.67
N VAL A 113 -11.95 8.04 14.66
CA VAL A 113 -12.53 8.24 16.00
C VAL A 113 -11.94 9.47 16.69
N PHE A 114 -10.63 9.69 16.58
CA PHE A 114 -9.96 10.87 17.12
C PHE A 114 -10.53 12.15 16.49
N ASN A 115 -10.61 12.21 15.17
CA ASN A 115 -11.12 13.36 14.44
C ASN A 115 -12.57 13.68 14.81
N ILE A 116 -13.42 12.65 14.93
CA ILE A 116 -14.82 12.83 15.38
C ILE A 116 -14.83 13.44 16.78
N ARG A 117 -14.04 12.90 17.72
CA ARG A 117 -14.00 13.43 19.09
C ARG A 117 -13.44 14.85 19.15
N LEU A 118 -12.45 15.15 18.33
CA LEU A 118 -11.85 16.48 18.22
C LEU A 118 -12.89 17.54 17.87
N GLU A 119 -13.79 17.25 16.94
CA GLU A 119 -14.86 18.16 16.50
C GLU A 119 -15.92 18.42 17.58
N HIS A 120 -16.12 17.50 18.52
CA HIS A 120 -17.10 17.64 19.58
C HIS A 120 -16.57 18.38 20.82
N LEU A 121 -15.31 18.83 20.80
CA LEU A 121 -14.76 19.63 21.90
C LEU A 121 -15.37 21.04 21.88
N PRO A 122 -15.77 21.60 23.03
CA PRO A 122 -16.35 22.95 23.09
C PRO A 122 -15.46 24.06 22.53
N CYS A 123 -14.13 23.85 22.52
CA CYS A 123 -13.13 24.79 22.01
C CYS A 123 -12.59 24.41 20.62
N TYR A 124 -13.24 23.48 19.90
CA TYR A 124 -12.75 23.04 18.59
C TYR A 124 -12.64 24.22 17.63
N ASN A 125 -11.44 24.38 17.06
CA ASN A 125 -11.13 25.38 16.06
C ASN A 125 -10.43 24.71 14.87
N PRO A 126 -11.08 24.58 13.70
CA PRO A 126 -10.51 23.88 12.55
C PRO A 126 -9.27 24.57 11.95
N GLN A 127 -9.05 25.85 12.24
CA GLN A 127 -7.86 26.59 11.79
C GLN A 127 -6.61 26.26 12.62
N THR A 128 -6.78 25.84 13.88
CA THR A 128 -5.66 25.56 14.80
C THR A 128 -5.61 24.11 15.29
N MET A 129 -6.66 23.31 15.06
CA MET A 129 -6.77 21.92 15.49
C MET A 129 -6.95 21.00 14.29
N PRO A 130 -5.84 20.63 13.61
CA PRO A 130 -5.90 19.84 12.40
C PRO A 130 -6.37 18.41 12.69
N LYS A 131 -7.12 17.87 11.74
CA LYS A 131 -7.42 16.44 11.68
C LYS A 131 -6.21 15.66 11.17
N ILE A 132 -6.17 14.38 11.50
CA ILE A 132 -5.13 13.46 11.03
C ILE A 132 -5.71 12.39 10.11
N SER A 133 -4.90 11.92 9.16
CA SER A 133 -5.23 10.78 8.33
C SER A 133 -3.96 9.99 8.00
N PHE A 134 -4.15 8.72 7.65
CA PHE A 134 -3.11 7.81 7.20
C PHE A 134 -3.33 7.49 5.72
N PHE A 135 -2.24 7.29 4.98
CA PHE A 135 -2.34 6.82 3.60
C PHE A 135 -3.00 5.45 3.54
N SER A 136 -3.66 5.14 2.41
CA SER A 136 -4.14 3.79 2.15
C SER A 136 -2.96 2.84 1.89
N CYS A 137 -3.17 1.55 2.18
CA CYS A 137 -2.16 0.51 1.93
C CYS A 137 -2.82 -0.81 1.52
N SER A 138 -2.09 -1.61 0.77
CA SER A 138 -2.51 -2.92 0.29
C SER A 138 -1.32 -3.86 0.15
N VAL A 139 -1.58 -5.16 0.25
CA VAL A 139 -0.67 -6.24 -0.18
C VAL A 139 -1.06 -6.69 -1.58
#